data_AF-A0A8S3HNC6-F1
#
_entry.id   AF-A0A8S3HNC6-F1
#
_cell.length_a   1.000
_cell.length_b   1.000
_cell.length_c   1.000
_cell.angle_alpha   90.00
_cell.angle_beta   90.00
_cell.angle_gamma   90.00
#
_symmetry.space_group_name_H-M   'P 1'
#
loop_
_entity.id
_entity.type
_entity.pdbx_description
1 polymer ?
#
loop_
_entity_poly.entity_id
_entity_poly.type
_entity_poly.pdbx_seq_one_letter_code
_entity_poly.pdbx_strand_id
1 'polypeptide(L)'
;MFEKLLKSSDILSPSVTKLLHKAGLPVEEKELLRLTNPDNIRVDATYQGPRVEGPITRKIFVDLIEAFQRGQVLHEKYVCEILHQARAILKSLPNFNHVDLTYLRHVFVVGDLHGQLADLLHIFNSVDS
;
A
#
# COMPACT_ATOMS: atom_id res chain seq x y z
N MET A 1 8.36 9.27 5.35
CA MET A 1 7.54 9.21 4.12
C MET A 1 6.25 8.43 4.34
N PHE A 2 6.30 7.18 4.84
CA PHE A 2 5.10 6.38 5.19
C PHE A 2 4.18 7.02 6.24
N GLU A 3 4.73 7.66 7.28
CA GLU A 3 3.90 8.42 8.22
C GLU A 3 3.14 9.58 7.56
N LYS A 4 3.72 10.22 6.53
CA LYS A 4 3.03 11.27 5.77
C LYS A 4 1.92 10.68 4.91
N LEU A 5 2.12 9.47 4.37
CA LEU A 5 1.11 8.74 3.60
C LEU A 5 -0.10 8.36 4.48
N LEU A 6 0.17 7.84 5.69
CA LEU A 6 -0.87 7.55 6.68
C LEU A 6 -1.54 8.83 7.20
N LYS A 7 -0.79 9.93 7.36
CA LYS A 7 -1.35 11.22 7.79
C LYS A 7 -2.09 11.98 6.68
N SER A 8 -2.05 11.50 5.42
CA SER A 8 -2.84 12.09 4.33
C SER A 8 -4.30 11.73 4.54
N SER A 9 -5.13 12.76 4.68
CA SER A 9 -6.55 12.69 5.05
C SER A 9 -7.43 11.86 4.10
N ASP A 10 -6.89 11.43 2.96
CA ASP A 10 -7.64 10.78 1.88
C ASP A 10 -7.58 9.25 1.93
N ILE A 11 -6.73 8.65 2.78
CA ILE A 11 -6.58 7.19 2.91
C ILE A 11 -7.23 6.66 4.20
N LEU A 12 -7.36 7.52 5.21
CA LEU A 12 -7.87 7.13 6.53
C LEU A 12 -9.33 7.56 6.70
N SER A 13 -10.14 6.66 7.29
CA SER A 13 -11.53 7.00 7.58
C SER A 13 -11.61 8.24 8.48
N PRO A 14 -12.70 9.03 8.39
CA PRO A 14 -12.88 10.23 9.22
C PRO A 14 -12.69 10.00 10.72
N SER A 15 -12.99 8.78 11.19
CA SER A 15 -12.79 8.36 12.58
C SER A 15 -11.31 8.24 12.96
N VAL A 16 -10.46 7.71 12.07
CA VAL A 16 -9.02 7.55 12.31
C VAL A 16 -8.31 8.90 12.18
N THR A 17 -8.69 9.72 11.20
CA THR A 17 -8.18 11.09 11.02
C THR A 17 -8.50 11.97 12.25
N LYS A 18 -9.72 11.84 12.79
CA LYS A 18 -10.16 12.56 14.00
C LYS A 18 -9.43 12.09 15.27
N LEU A 19 -9.06 10.81 15.36
CA LEU A 19 -8.25 10.25 16.46
C LEU A 19 -6.79 10.75 16.40
N LEU A 20 -6.18 10.72 15.22
CA LEU A 20 -4.80 11.17 15.01
C LEU A 20 -4.63 12.69 15.25
N HIS A 21 -5.61 13.48 14.80
CA HIS A 21 -5.60 14.94 14.97
C HIS A 21 -5.88 15.37 16.42
N LYS A 22 -6.69 14.62 17.18
CA LYS A 22 -7.00 14.92 18.58
C LYS A 22 -5.85 14.57 19.52
N ALA A 23 -4.95 13.68 19.11
CA ALA A 23 -3.89 13.18 19.97
C ALA A 23 -2.69 14.14 20.08
N GLY A 24 -2.29 14.88 19.02
CA GLY A 24 -1.12 15.78 19.08
C GLY A 24 0.20 15.14 19.55
N LEU A 25 0.23 13.81 19.68
CA LEU A 25 1.27 13.04 20.34
C LEU A 25 2.09 12.29 19.28
N PRO A 26 3.40 12.06 19.53
CA PRO A 26 4.13 11.01 18.82
C PRO A 26 3.40 9.69 19.10
N VAL A 27 2.66 9.17 18.12
CA VAL A 27 1.92 7.92 18.31
C VAL A 27 2.94 6.79 18.31
N GLU A 28 3.15 6.18 19.47
CA GLU A 28 4.01 5.01 19.58
C GLU A 28 3.55 3.93 18.61
N GLU A 29 4.51 3.24 17.99
CA GLU A 29 4.27 2.25 16.95
C GLU A 29 3.25 1.18 17.36
N LYS A 30 3.30 0.71 18.60
CA LYS A 30 2.34 -0.26 19.13
C LYS A 30 0.91 0.26 19.09
N GLU A 31 0.72 1.55 19.35
CA GLU A 31 -0.60 2.18 19.33
C GLU A 31 -1.10 2.40 17.91
N LEU A 32 -0.23 2.77 16.95
CA LEU A 32 -0.60 2.82 15.53
C LEU A 32 -1.06 1.47 15.02
N LEU A 33 -0.31 0.41 15.32
CA LEU A 33 -0.66 -0.96 14.93
C LEU A 33 -2.00 -1.40 15.55
N ARG A 34 -2.24 -1.04 16.83
CA ARG A 34 -3.50 -1.33 17.52
C ARG A 34 -4.69 -0.62 16.87
N LEU A 35 -4.54 0.68 16.56
CA LEU A 35 -5.60 1.51 15.98
C LEU A 35 -5.92 1.17 14.53
N THR A 36 -4.97 0.57 13.80
CA THR A 36 -5.11 0.22 12.38
C THR A 36 -5.14 -1.29 12.14
N ASN A 37 -5.46 -2.10 13.16
CA ASN A 37 -5.51 -3.55 13.04
C ASN A 37 -6.62 -3.98 12.05
N PRO A 38 -6.29 -4.64 10.92
CA PRO A 38 -7.25 -5.11 9.92
C PRO A 38 -8.32 -6.06 10.46
N ASP A 39 -8.02 -6.83 11.51
CA ASP A 39 -8.97 -7.78 12.13
C ASP A 39 -10.16 -7.08 12.80
N ASN A 40 -9.96 -5.83 13.23
CA ASN A 40 -11.01 -5.02 13.85
C ASN A 40 -11.91 -4.33 12.81
N ILE A 41 -11.55 -4.38 11.53
CA ILE A 41 -12.29 -3.74 10.44
C ILE A 41 -13.21 -4.79 9.80
N ARG A 42 -14.53 -4.56 9.89
CA ARG A 42 -15.53 -5.44 9.30
C ARG A 42 -15.72 -5.09 7.82
N VAL A 43 -15.72 -6.12 6.98
CA VAL A 43 -16.07 -6.00 5.56
C VAL A 43 -17.53 -6.40 5.40
N ASP A 44 -18.32 -5.57 4.75
CA ASP A 44 -19.72 -5.89 4.46
C ASP A 44 -19.83 -7.08 3.49
N ALA A 45 -20.81 -7.96 3.70
CA ALA A 45 -21.05 -9.10 2.82
C ALA A 45 -21.37 -8.69 1.37
N THR A 46 -21.90 -7.47 1.18
CA THR A 46 -22.20 -6.86 -0.12
C THR A 46 -20.98 -6.28 -0.83
N TYR A 47 -19.80 -6.25 -0.19
CA TYR A 47 -18.58 -5.74 -0.82
C TYR A 47 -18.13 -6.67 -1.96
N GLN A 48 -18.22 -6.16 -3.20
CA GLN A 48 -17.86 -6.84 -4.45
C GLN A 48 -16.48 -6.43 -5.00
N GLY A 49 -15.73 -5.60 -4.27
CA GLY A 49 -14.40 -5.19 -4.69
C GLY A 49 -13.33 -6.26 -4.42
N PRO A 50 -12.08 -6.02 -4.84
CA PRO A 50 -10.98 -6.96 -4.66
C PRO A 50 -10.71 -7.22 -3.18
N ARG A 51 -10.41 -8.48 -2.85
CA ARG A 51 -10.09 -8.91 -1.49
C ARG A 51 -8.64 -9.37 -1.42
N VAL A 52 -7.96 -8.98 -0.36
CA VAL A 52 -6.56 -9.33 -0.10
C VAL A 52 -6.54 -10.22 1.13
N GLU A 53 -6.20 -11.49 0.93
CA GLU A 53 -6.07 -12.46 2.00
C GLU A 53 -4.65 -13.01 2.02
N GLY A 54 -3.96 -12.84 3.14
CA GLY A 54 -2.59 -13.30 3.33
C GLY A 54 -1.52 -12.43 2.67
N PRO A 55 -0.30 -12.96 2.47
CA PRO A 55 0.82 -12.22 1.90
C PRO A 55 0.53 -11.77 0.47
N ILE A 56 1.02 -10.58 0.10
CA ILE A 56 0.91 -10.11 -1.29
C ILE A 56 1.66 -11.05 -2.23
N THR A 57 0.90 -11.70 -3.12
CA THR A 57 1.42 -12.56 -4.19
C THR A 57 1.29 -11.87 -5.54
N ARG A 58 2.01 -12.37 -6.55
CA ARG A 58 1.85 -11.90 -7.94
C ARG A 58 0.40 -11.98 -8.42
N LYS A 59 -0.33 -13.04 -8.06
CA LYS A 59 -1.73 -13.21 -8.40
C LYS A 59 -2.58 -12.08 -7.81
N ILE A 60 -2.45 -11.85 -6.51
CA ILE A 60 -3.17 -10.77 -5.80
C ILE A 60 -2.83 -9.41 -6.42
N PHE A 61 -1.57 -9.17 -6.76
CA PHE A 61 -1.14 -7.92 -7.41
C PHE A 61 -1.83 -7.70 -8.76
N VAL A 62 -1.85 -8.72 -9.63
CA VAL A 62 -2.53 -8.63 -10.93
C VAL A 62 -4.03 -8.40 -10.75
N ASP A 63 -4.68 -9.16 -9.85
CA ASP A 63 -6.11 -9.03 -9.56
C ASP A 63 -6.46 -7.60 -9.06
N LEU A 64 -5.59 -6.99 -8.24
CA LEU A 64 -5.75 -5.60 -7.76
C LEU A 64 -5.60 -4.58 -8.89
N ILE A 65 -4.60 -4.74 -9.75
CA ILE A 65 -4.38 -3.84 -10.90
C ILE A 65 -5.60 -3.86 -11.82
N GLU A 66 -6.11 -5.05 -12.17
CA GLU A 66 -7.31 -5.17 -13.00
C GLU A 66 -8.55 -4.54 -12.33
N ALA A 67 -8.70 -4.73 -11.03
CA ALA A 67 -9.79 -4.12 -10.27
C ALA A 67 -9.73 -2.59 -10.31
N PHE A 68 -8.54 -1.99 -10.13
CA PHE A 68 -8.35 -0.54 -10.20
C PHE A 68 -8.57 0.01 -11.61
N GLN A 69 -8.16 -0.72 -12.65
CA GLN A 69 -8.46 -0.35 -14.03
C GLN A 69 -9.97 -0.32 -14.33
N ARG A 70 -10.74 -1.19 -13.66
CA ARG A 70 -12.22 -1.20 -13.72
C ARG A 70 -12.88 -0.15 -12.80
N GLY A 71 -12.10 0.68 -12.11
CA GLY A 71 -12.60 1.69 -11.19
C GLY A 71 -13.12 1.13 -9.86
N GLN A 72 -12.78 -0.12 -9.53
CA GLN A 72 -13.16 -0.70 -8.23
C GLN A 72 -12.32 -0.10 -7.11
N VAL A 73 -12.95 0.10 -5.95
CA VAL A 73 -12.28 0.66 -4.76
C VAL A 73 -11.90 -0.47 -3.81
N LEU A 74 -10.67 -0.42 -3.31
CA LEU A 74 -10.18 -1.36 -2.29
C LEU A 74 -10.72 -0.98 -0.91
N HIS A 75 -11.28 -1.96 -0.19
CA HIS A 75 -11.77 -1.76 1.18
C HIS A 75 -10.63 -1.37 2.13
N GLU A 76 -10.91 -0.52 3.12
CA GLU A 76 -9.91 0.01 4.04
C GLU A 76 -9.22 -1.07 4.89
N LYS A 77 -9.91 -2.18 5.15
CA LYS A 77 -9.33 -3.40 5.73
C LYS A 77 -8.10 -3.86 4.95
N TYR A 78 -8.25 -4.02 3.63
CA TYR A 78 -7.20 -4.53 2.76
C TYR A 78 -6.11 -3.49 2.51
N VAL A 79 -6.46 -2.20 2.54
CA VAL A 79 -5.46 -1.11 2.55
C VAL A 79 -4.58 -1.22 3.80
N CYS A 80 -5.16 -1.38 4.99
CA CYS A 80 -4.41 -1.55 6.22
C CYS A 80 -3.51 -2.80 6.16
N GLU A 81 -4.04 -3.92 5.66
CA GLU A 81 -3.29 -5.17 5.46
C GLU A 81 -2.02 -4.95 4.62
N ILE A 82 -2.16 -4.34 3.44
CA ILE A 82 -1.04 -4.03 2.54
C ILE A 82 -0.03 -3.10 3.23
N LEU A 83 -0.51 -2.05 3.90
CA LEU A 83 0.36 -1.07 4.54
C LEU A 83 1.15 -1.68 5.70
N HIS A 84 0.55 -2.58 6.49
CA HIS A 84 1.25 -3.29 7.56
C HIS A 84 2.33 -4.22 7.00
N GLN A 85 2.02 -5.00 5.97
CA GLN A 85 2.99 -5.89 5.32
C GLN A 85 4.15 -5.08 4.70
N ALA A 86 3.84 -4.04 3.92
CA ALA A 86 4.84 -3.17 3.30
C ALA A 86 5.73 -2.50 4.35
N ARG A 87 5.14 -2.01 5.43
CA ARG A 87 5.88 -1.39 6.54
C ARG A 87 6.84 -2.36 7.22
N ALA A 88 6.40 -3.60 7.50
CA ALA A 88 7.24 -4.61 8.11
C ALA A 88 8.47 -4.92 7.23
N ILE A 89 8.27 -5.04 5.92
CA ILE A 89 9.35 -5.25 4.95
C ILE A 89 10.28 -4.04 4.92
N LEU A 90 9.75 -2.84 4.68
CA LEU A 90 10.55 -1.62 4.51
C LEU A 90 11.35 -1.24 5.75
N LYS A 91 10.85 -1.54 6.96
CA LYS A 91 11.59 -1.35 8.21
C LYS A 91 12.78 -2.29 8.37
N SER A 92 12.71 -3.47 7.76
CA SER A 92 13.81 -4.44 7.80
C SER A 92 14.96 -4.07 6.87
N LEU A 93 14.73 -3.16 5.91
CA LEU A 93 15.72 -2.74 4.94
C LEU A 93 16.63 -1.63 5.49
N PRO A 94 17.90 -1.58 5.07
CA PRO A 94 18.80 -0.47 5.41
C PRO A 94 18.36 0.83 4.74
N ASN A 95 18.82 1.96 5.29
CA ASN A 95 18.59 3.29 4.71
C ASN A 95 19.24 3.44 3.32
N PHE A 96 20.33 2.73 3.07
CA PHE A 96 21.00 2.67 1.78
C PHE A 96 20.99 1.23 1.27
N ASN A 97 20.29 1.02 0.15
CA ASN A 97 20.16 -0.30 -0.45
C ASN A 97 21.19 -0.44 -1.58
N HIS A 98 22.05 -1.45 -1.49
CA HIS A 98 23.00 -1.77 -2.54
C HIS A 98 22.39 -2.82 -3.47
N VAL A 99 22.36 -2.54 -4.77
CA VAL A 99 21.86 -3.47 -5.78
C VAL A 99 23.06 -3.99 -6.57
N ASP A 100 23.29 -5.29 -6.52
CA ASP A 100 24.32 -5.94 -7.34
C ASP A 100 23.77 -6.14 -8.77
N LEU A 101 24.48 -5.57 -9.76
CA LEU A 101 24.11 -5.61 -11.17
C LEU A 101 24.82 -6.72 -11.94
N THR A 102 25.74 -7.47 -11.32
CA THR A 102 26.66 -8.40 -11.99
C THR A 102 25.94 -9.42 -12.87
N TYR A 103 24.74 -9.85 -12.47
CA TYR A 103 23.94 -10.86 -13.18
C TYR A 103 22.63 -10.29 -13.77
N LEU A 104 22.42 -8.98 -13.72
CA LEU A 104 21.21 -8.35 -14.25
C LEU A 104 21.43 -7.97 -15.72
N ARG A 105 20.51 -8.40 -16.59
CA ARG A 105 20.54 -7.98 -18.01
C ARG A 105 20.12 -6.52 -18.17
N HIS A 106 19.10 -6.11 -17.44
CA HIS A 106 18.54 -4.76 -17.49
C HIS A 106 18.06 -4.33 -16.10
N VAL A 107 18.22 -3.04 -15.81
CA VAL A 107 17.61 -2.38 -14.66
C VAL A 107 16.85 -1.15 -15.19
N PHE A 108 15.60 -1.03 -14.79
CA PHE A 108 14.74 0.09 -15.13
C PHE A 108 14.64 1.03 -13.93
N VAL A 109 15.04 2.27 -14.12
CA VAL A 109 14.91 3.33 -13.11
C VAL A 109 13.73 4.21 -13.52
N VAL A 110 12.68 4.19 -12.70
CA VAL A 110 11.48 5.00 -12.91
C VAL A 110 11.52 6.20 -11.96
N GLY A 111 11.26 7.39 -12.50
CA GLY A 111 11.14 8.62 -11.73
C GLY A 111 9.79 8.76 -11.03
N ASP A 112 9.37 10.00 -10.78
CA ASP A 112 8.09 10.28 -10.14
C ASP A 112 6.91 9.96 -11.08
N LEU A 113 5.90 9.28 -10.55
CA LEU A 113 4.65 8.96 -11.24
C LEU A 113 3.50 9.85 -10.77
N HIS A 114 3.64 10.54 -9.63
CA HIS A 114 2.62 11.41 -9.05
C HIS A 114 1.21 10.77 -8.92
N GLY A 115 1.15 9.45 -8.70
CA GLY A 115 -0.12 8.72 -8.56
C GLY A 115 -0.85 8.43 -9.88
N GLN A 116 -0.20 8.62 -11.03
CA GLN A 116 -0.76 8.28 -12.33
C GLN A 116 -0.71 6.77 -12.59
N LEU A 117 -1.81 6.07 -12.30
CA LEU A 117 -1.91 4.63 -12.52
C LEU A 117 -1.71 4.26 -14.01
N ALA A 118 -2.21 5.08 -14.93
CA ALA A 118 -2.05 4.83 -16.37
C ALA A 118 -0.58 4.77 -16.79
N ASP A 119 0.26 5.67 -16.28
CA ASP A 119 1.70 5.69 -16.56
C ASP A 119 2.39 4.46 -15.98
N LEU A 120 2.05 4.06 -14.76
CA LEU A 120 2.57 2.84 -14.14
C LEU A 120 2.27 1.60 -14.98
N LEU A 121 1.04 1.50 -15.51
CA LEU A 121 0.63 0.38 -16.37
C LEU A 121 1.34 0.39 -17.72
N HIS A 122 1.53 1.57 -18.29
CA HIS A 122 2.29 1.70 -19.53
C HIS A 122 3.73 1.23 -19.36
N ILE A 123 4.37 1.55 -18.22
CA ILE A 123 5.72 1.07 -17.89
C ILE A 123 5.75 -0.45 -17.83
N PHE A 124 4.82 -1.10 -17.11
CA PHE A 124 4.79 -2.57 -17.03
C PHE A 124 4.65 -3.23 -18.40
N ASN A 125 3.79 -2.72 -19.27
CA ASN A 125 3.62 -3.27 -20.63
C ASN A 125 4.86 -3.06 -21.52
N SER A 126 5.57 -1.95 -21.33
CA SER A 126 6.74 -1.59 -22.14
C SER A 126 8.00 -2.36 -21.76
N VAL A 127 8.07 -2.88 -20.53
CA VAL A 127 9.21 -3.66 -20.03
C VAL A 127 9.12 -5.15 -20.43
N ASP A 128 7.91 -5.65 -20.69
CA ASP A 128 7.65 -7.02 -21.16
C ASP A 128 7.70 -7.18 -22.70
N SER A 129 7.99 -6.09 -23.44
CA SER A 129 8.11 -6.04 -24.92
C SER A 129 9.55 -6.15 -25.40
#